data_AF-A0A292QUA7-F1
#
_entry.id   AF-A0A292QUA7-F1
#
_cell.length_a   1.000
_cell.length_b   1.000
_cell.length_c   1.000
_cell.angle_alpha   90.00
_cell.angle_beta   90.00
_cell.angle_gamma   90.00
#
_symmetry.space_group_name_H-M   'P 1'
#
loop_
_entity.id
_entity.type
_entity.pdbx_description
1 polymer ?
#
loop_
_entity_poly.entity_id
_entity_poly.type
_entity_poly.pdbx_seq_one_letter_code
_entity_poly.pdbx_strand_id
1 'polypeptide(L)'
;MKNTEIRETVAELQELYAVQDVLKAQITEREQAIKDEMESRELEELNLGNIIIRFTSILSNRFDTTNFKKLHKDLYNEFIKQVSSRRFSIA
;
A
#
# COMPACT_ATOMS: atom_id res chain seq x y z
N MET A 1 -21.84 16.27 -16.37
CA MET A 1 -21.14 17.46 -15.87
C MET A 1 -20.61 18.27 -17.04
N LYS A 2 -20.70 19.59 -16.98
CA LYS A 2 -20.03 20.48 -17.94
C LYS A 2 -18.54 20.57 -17.61
N ASN A 3 -17.72 21.02 -18.56
CA ASN A 3 -16.28 21.16 -18.35
C ASN A 3 -15.94 22.06 -17.14
N THR A 4 -16.78 23.05 -16.83
CA THR A 4 -16.63 23.91 -15.65
C THR A 4 -16.81 23.12 -14.36
N GLU A 5 -17.91 22.35 -14.26
CA GLU A 5 -18.22 21.50 -13.09
C GLU A 5 -17.15 20.42 -12.89
N ILE A 6 -16.59 19.85 -13.97
CA ILE A 6 -15.49 18.87 -13.88
C ILE A 6 -14.24 19.51 -13.26
N ARG A 7 -13.93 20.77 -13.63
CA ARG A 7 -12.76 21.47 -13.07
C ARG A 7 -12.94 21.77 -11.58
N GLU A 8 -14.14 22.16 -11.17
CA GLU A 8 -14.48 22.39 -9.75
C GLU A 8 -14.32 21.09 -8.95
N THR A 9 -14.91 19.98 -9.43
CA THR A 9 -14.76 18.67 -8.77
C THR A 9 -13.31 18.16 -8.77
N VAL A 10 -12.52 18.45 -9.80
CA VAL A 10 -11.09 18.11 -9.80
C VAL A 10 -10.33 18.91 -8.73
N ALA A 11 -10.64 20.20 -8.55
CA ALA A 11 -10.02 21.01 -7.51
C ALA A 11 -10.37 20.47 -6.11
N GLU A 12 -11.64 20.16 -5.86
CA GLU A 12 -12.09 19.53 -4.62
C GLU A 12 -11.38 18.18 -4.37
N LEU A 13 -11.22 17.34 -5.39
CA LEU A 13 -10.50 16.08 -5.28
C LEU A 13 -9.01 16.28 -4.96
N GLN A 14 -8.36 17.29 -5.54
CA GLN A 14 -6.97 17.61 -5.24
C GLN A 14 -6.79 18.03 -3.77
N GLU A 15 -7.70 18.83 -3.23
CA GLU A 15 -7.70 19.20 -1.81
C GLU A 15 -7.90 17.96 -0.91
N LEU A 16 -8.85 17.09 -1.26
CA LEU A 16 -9.08 15.84 -0.52
C LEU A 16 -7.86 14.92 -0.54
N TYR A 17 -7.16 14.82 -1.68
CA TYR A 17 -5.91 14.05 -1.75
C TYR A 17 -4.81 14.66 -0.88
N ALA A 18 -4.67 15.98 -0.86
CA ALA A 18 -3.70 16.65 0.00
C ALA A 18 -3.97 16.38 1.49
N VAL A 19 -5.23 16.47 1.91
CA VAL A 19 -5.65 16.14 3.29
C VAL A 19 -5.41 14.66 3.59
N GLN A 20 -5.75 13.78 2.64
CA GLN A 20 -5.52 12.34 2.78
C GLN A 20 -4.03 12.03 3.00
N ASP A 21 -3.13 12.67 2.26
CA ASP A 21 -1.69 12.42 2.37
C ASP A 21 -1.12 12.92 3.70
N VAL A 22 -1.60 14.07 4.20
CA VAL A 22 -1.27 14.54 5.55
C VAL A 22 -1.74 13.55 6.61
N LEU A 23 -2.98 13.06 6.51
CA LEU A 23 -3.52 12.08 7.46
C LEU A 23 -2.77 10.74 7.40
N LYS A 24 -2.43 10.26 6.21
CA LYS A 24 -1.61 9.05 6.05
C LYS A 24 -0.25 9.22 6.72
N ALA A 25 0.40 10.37 6.55
CA ALA A 25 1.68 10.65 7.19
C ALA A 25 1.56 10.59 8.73
N GLN A 26 0.52 11.20 9.31
CA GLN A 26 0.27 11.15 10.75
C GLN A 26 -0.02 9.73 11.25
N ILE A 27 -0.79 8.94 10.49
CA ILE A 27 -1.04 7.53 10.82
C ILE A 27 0.28 6.75 10.82
N THR A 28 1.07 6.88 9.76
CA THR A 28 2.37 6.19 9.63
C THR A 28 3.33 6.59 10.75
N GLU A 29 3.38 7.87 11.13
CA GLU A 29 4.20 8.33 12.27
C GLU A 29 3.78 7.66 13.59
N ARG A 30 2.47 7.55 13.85
CA ARG A 30 1.94 6.89 15.06
C ARG A 30 2.18 5.38 15.05
N GLU A 31 1.99 4.73 13.90
CA GLU A 31 2.30 3.31 13.74
C GLU A 31 3.79 3.04 13.93
N GLN A 32 4.66 3.92 13.44
CA GLN A 32 6.10 3.79 13.61
C GLN A 32 6.50 3.91 15.08
N ALA A 33 5.97 4.90 15.80
CA ALA A 33 6.22 5.03 17.23
C ALA A 33 5.84 3.77 18.02
N ILE A 34 4.74 3.09 17.64
CA ILE A 34 4.34 1.82 18.26
C ILE A 34 5.31 0.69 17.88
N LYS A 35 5.76 0.61 16.63
CA LYS A 35 6.74 -0.39 16.19
C LYS A 35 8.07 -0.22 16.90
N ASP A 36 8.58 1.01 17.00
CA ASP A 36 9.83 1.33 17.70
C ASP A 36 9.74 0.91 19.17
N GLU A 37 8.59 1.12 19.82
CA GLU A 37 8.36 0.65 21.18
C GLU A 37 8.34 -0.89 21.26
N MET A 38 7.68 -1.57 20.34
CA MET A 38 7.64 -3.04 20.27
C MET A 38 9.04 -3.63 20.08
N GLU A 39 9.86 -3.02 19.21
CA GLU A 39 11.26 -3.40 18.98
C GLU A 39 12.12 -3.15 20.23
N SER A 40 11.97 -1.99 20.88
CA SER A 40 12.73 -1.65 22.10
C SER A 40 12.48 -2.60 23.26
N ARG A 41 11.27 -3.17 23.32
CA ARG A 41 10.86 -4.15 24.33
C ARG A 41 11.11 -5.60 23.90
N GLU A 42 11.55 -5.82 22.66
CA GLU A 42 11.73 -7.14 22.05
C GLU A 42 10.47 -8.01 22.15
N LEU A 43 9.29 -7.40 21.96
CA LEU A 43 7.99 -8.08 22.06
C LEU A 43 7.38 -8.30 20.69
N GLU A 44 6.97 -9.53 20.42
CA GLU A 44 6.21 -9.87 19.21
C GLU A 44 4.70 -9.63 19.36
N GLU A 45 4.20 -9.69 20.60
CA GLU A 45 2.79 -9.46 20.93
C GLU A 45 2.66 -8.63 22.21
N LEU A 46 1.85 -7.57 22.16
CA LEU A 46 1.50 -6.74 23.30
C LEU A 46 -0.02 -6.74 23.49
N ASN A 47 -0.47 -7.29 24.61
CA ASN A 47 -1.88 -7.34 24.99
C ASN A 47 -2.18 -6.27 26.05
N LEU A 48 -3.05 -5.32 25.73
CA LEU A 48 -3.50 -4.24 26.61
C LEU A 48 -4.93 -4.47 27.14
N GLY A 49 -5.37 -5.74 27.19
CA GLY A 49 -6.69 -6.17 27.63
C GLY A 49 -7.75 -6.04 26.54
N ASN A 50 -7.98 -4.83 26.02
CA ASN A 50 -8.96 -4.57 24.96
C ASN A 50 -8.34 -4.55 23.55
N ILE A 51 -7.02 -4.43 23.44
CA ILE A 51 -6.29 -4.30 22.18
C ILE A 51 -5.10 -5.27 22.20
N ILE A 52 -4.87 -5.96 21.08
CA ILE A 52 -3.72 -6.83 20.85
C ILE A 52 -2.92 -6.25 19.69
N ILE A 53 -1.66 -5.91 19.93
CA ILE A 53 -0.71 -5.45 18.91
C ILE A 53 0.21 -6.63 18.59
N ARG A 54 0.31 -6.99 17.32
CA ARG A 54 1.21 -8.05 16.84
C ARG A 54 2.22 -7.48 15.86
N PHE A 55 3.50 -7.63 16.19
CA PHE A 55 4.62 -7.24 15.34
C PHE A 55 5.58 -8.42 15.19
N THR A 56 5.13 -9.43 14.46
CA THR A 56 5.90 -10.66 14.22
C THR A 56 6.62 -10.61 12.87
N SER A 57 7.85 -11.11 12.84
CA SER A 57 8.59 -11.29 11.59
C SER A 57 8.00 -12.48 10.82
N ILE A 58 7.44 -12.23 9.64
CA ILE A 58 6.87 -13.29 8.78
C ILE A 58 7.81 -13.54 7.60
N LEU A 59 8.26 -14.77 7.46
CA LEU A 59 8.93 -15.25 6.25
C LEU A 59 7.89 -15.49 5.16
N SER A 60 7.84 -14.59 4.17
CA SER A 60 6.95 -14.73 3.00
C SER A 60 7.72 -15.32 1.83
N ASN A 61 7.29 -16.49 1.36
CA ASN A 61 7.79 -17.08 0.12
C ASN A 61 7.09 -16.42 -1.06
N ARG A 62 7.77 -15.46 -1.70
CA ARG A 62 7.31 -14.81 -2.93
C ARG A 62 7.94 -15.49 -4.13
N PHE A 63 7.16 -15.71 -5.18
CA PHE A 63 7.70 -16.20 -6.44
C PHE A 63 8.58 -15.13 -7.08
N ASP A 64 9.85 -15.46 -7.33
CA ASP A 64 10.78 -14.57 -8.01
C ASP A 64 10.48 -14.51 -9.50
N THR A 65 9.46 -13.72 -9.84
CA THR A 65 9.07 -13.48 -11.23
C THR A 65 10.21 -12.92 -12.08
N THR A 66 11.17 -12.21 -11.48
CA THR A 66 12.26 -11.58 -12.22
C THR A 66 13.24 -12.63 -12.71
N ASN A 67 13.71 -13.48 -11.80
CA ASN A 67 14.64 -14.56 -12.16
C ASN A 67 13.94 -15.63 -13.02
N PHE A 68 12.67 -15.93 -12.72
CA PHE A 68 11.88 -16.85 -13.54
C PHE A 68 11.72 -16.36 -14.99
N LYS A 69 11.44 -15.07 -15.21
CA LYS A 69 11.38 -14.50 -16.57
C LYS A 69 12.73 -14.56 -17.30
N LYS A 70 13.84 -14.42 -16.58
CA LYS A 70 15.19 -14.50 -17.16
C LYS A 70 15.51 -15.92 -17.64
N LEU A 71 15.17 -16.93 -16.84
CA LEU A 71 15.50 -18.34 -17.10
C LEU A 71 14.46 -19.05 -17.99
N HIS A 72 13.19 -18.66 -17.89
CA HIS A 72 12.05 -19.36 -18.48
C HIS A 72 11.10 -18.38 -19.20
N LYS A 73 11.66 -17.53 -20.07
CA LYS A 73 10.89 -16.49 -20.77
C LYS A 73 9.73 -17.05 -21.59
N ASP A 74 9.97 -18.13 -22.34
CA ASP A 74 8.96 -18.72 -23.23
C ASP A 74 7.80 -19.31 -22.42
N LEU A 75 8.12 -20.09 -21.38
CA LEU A 75 7.13 -20.63 -20.44
C LEU A 75 6.36 -19.50 -19.74
N TYR A 76 7.03 -18.44 -19.28
CA TYR A 76 6.34 -17.30 -18.68
C TYR A 76 5.30 -16.69 -19.62
N ASN A 77 5.63 -16.54 -20.91
CA ASN A 77 4.74 -15.97 -21.91
C ASN A 77 3.49 -16.81 -22.16
N GLU A 78 3.58 -18.14 -22.06
CA GLU A 78 2.42 -19.05 -22.19
C GLU A 78 1.34 -18.79 -21.11
N PHE A 79 1.75 -18.27 -19.94
CA PHE A 79 0.84 -17.97 -18.83
C PHE A 79 0.42 -16.49 -18.74
N ILE A 80 0.79 -15.65 -19.71
CA ILE A 80 0.36 -14.26 -19.74
C ILE A 80 -1.03 -14.18 -20.38
N LYS A 81 -2.01 -13.71 -19.60
CA LYS A 81 -3.32 -13.30 -20.11
C LYS A 81 -3.37 -11.78 -20.26
N GLN A 82 -3.69 -11.27 -21.44
CA GLN A 82 -3.99 -9.85 -21.63
C GLN A 82 -5.34 -9.51 -20.99
N VAL A 83 -5.36 -8.50 -20.13
CA VAL A 83 -6.55 -7.97 -19.48
C VAL A 83 -6.59 -6.46 -19.68
N SER A 84 -7.69 -5.94 -20.20
CA SER A 84 -7.89 -4.49 -20.32
C SER A 84 -8.52 -3.95 -19.04
N SER A 85 -7.98 -2.84 -18.53
CA SER A 85 -8.55 -2.06 -17.43
C SER A 85 -8.38 -0.58 -17.74
N ARG A 86 -9.23 0.26 -17.15
CA ARG A 86 -9.10 1.72 -17.24
C ARG A 86 -8.61 2.22 -15.90
N ARG A 87 -7.50 2.96 -15.91
CA ARG A 87 -6.99 3.65 -14.72
C ARG A 87 -7.58 5.06 -14.68
N PHE A 88 -8.09 5.46 -13.51
CA PHE A 88 -8.39 6.85 -13.22
C PHE A 88 -7.14 7.52 -12.64
N SER A 89 -6.77 8.68 -13.16
CA SER A 89 -5.67 9.49 -12.68
C SER A 89 -5.96 10.96 -12.96
N ILE A 90 -5.62 11.81 -12.01
CA ILE A 90 -5.64 13.26 -12.13
C ILE A 90 -4.17 13.71 -12.04
N ALA A 91 -3.71 14.47 -13.02
CA ALA A 91 -2.34 14.99 -13.13
C ALA A 91 -2.38 16.50 -13.43
#